data_AF-A0A4R6GBK1-F1
#
_entry.id   AF-A0A4R6GBK1-F1
#
_cell.length_a   1.000
_cell.length_b   1.000
_cell.length_c   1.000
_cell.angle_alpha   90.00
_cell.angle_beta   90.00
_cell.angle_gamma   90.00
#
_symmetry.space_group_name_H-M   'P 1'
#
loop_
_entity.id
_entity.type
_entity.pdbx_description
1 polymer ?
#
loop_
_entity_poly.entity_id
_entity_poly.type
_entity_poly.pdbx_seq_one_letter_code
_entity_poly.pdbx_strand_id
1 'polypeptide(L)'
;MSFPHLDDSGRARMVDVTAKPPTVRAATARGFVRCSPDVVAALRDGTIPKGDVLAVARIAGIQAAKRTPDLLPLAHVIGVHGAVVDLVVVDGGVEIEATVRTADRTGVEMEALTAVSVTALAVVDMVKGLDKATSIESVRITAKEGGRSGSWRRPDEPEPWPSASLAAPHGDRGPAAEPSGGDDTPSAEPGHRDGPAEAGRHDVTPPAEPGRHDVTPSAEPPRGDDTPPAASGHGGSTLVAEP
;
A
#
# COMPACT_ATOMS: atom_id res chain seq x y z
N MET A 1 12.91 -28.53 1.64
CA MET A 1 12.77 -27.08 1.94
C MET A 1 11.53 -26.91 2.81
N SER A 2 11.66 -26.30 3.99
CA SER A 2 10.50 -25.98 4.83
C SER A 2 9.84 -24.70 4.31
N PHE A 3 8.56 -24.76 3.95
CA PHE A 3 7.78 -23.57 3.60
C PHE A 3 7.25 -22.96 4.88
N PRO A 4 7.73 -21.78 5.30
CA PRO A 4 7.41 -21.25 6.63
C PRO A 4 5.91 -20.92 6.80
N HIS A 5 5.19 -20.70 5.70
CA HIS A 5 3.75 -20.43 5.69
C HIS A 5 2.86 -21.67 5.67
N LEU A 6 3.43 -22.88 5.71
CA LEU A 6 2.66 -24.12 5.84
C LEU A 6 2.91 -24.74 7.22
N ASP A 7 1.88 -25.35 7.80
CA ASP A 7 2.04 -26.28 8.92
C ASP A 7 2.44 -27.69 8.43
N ASP A 8 2.67 -28.61 9.37
CA ASP A 8 3.09 -29.98 9.06
C ASP A 8 2.00 -30.79 8.31
N SER A 9 0.78 -30.28 8.27
CA SER A 9 -0.34 -30.82 7.49
C SER A 9 -0.57 -30.11 6.15
N GLY A 10 0.29 -29.14 5.79
CA GLY A 10 0.20 -28.38 4.56
C GLY A 10 -0.84 -27.24 4.58
N ARG A 11 -1.36 -26.85 5.76
CA ARG A 11 -2.30 -25.73 5.88
C ARG A 11 -1.57 -24.40 5.99
N ALA A 12 -2.15 -23.36 5.43
CA ALA A 12 -1.65 -22.00 5.53
C ALA A 12 -1.61 -21.53 6.99
N ARG A 13 -0.48 -20.97 7.40
CA ARG A 13 -0.31 -20.32 8.70
C ARG A 13 0.55 -19.07 8.59
N MET A 14 0.28 -18.10 9.44
CA MET A 14 1.20 -16.99 9.68
C MET A 14 2.37 -17.49 10.54
N VAL A 15 3.59 -17.11 10.19
CA VAL A 15 4.80 -17.54 10.90
C VAL A 15 4.83 -16.86 12.27
N ASP A 16 4.99 -17.59 13.37
CA ASP A 16 5.25 -16.97 14.67
C ASP A 16 6.65 -16.33 14.68
N VAL A 17 6.70 -15.02 14.94
CA VAL A 17 7.92 -14.23 15.01
C VAL A 17 8.21 -13.70 16.42
N THR A 18 7.43 -14.10 17.43
CA THR A 18 7.48 -13.56 18.81
C THR A 18 8.88 -13.59 19.42
N ALA A 19 9.61 -14.69 19.24
CA ALA A 19 10.96 -14.89 19.78
C ALA A 19 12.06 -14.13 19.01
N LYS A 20 11.75 -13.51 17.86
CA LYS A 20 12.73 -12.74 17.09
C LYS A 20 12.87 -11.33 17.70
N PRO A 21 14.09 -10.82 17.91
CA PRO A 21 14.26 -9.43 18.35
C PRO A 21 13.84 -8.46 17.24
N PRO A 22 13.20 -7.32 17.59
CA PRO A 22 13.00 -6.21 16.66
C PRO A 22 14.33 -5.64 16.17
N THR A 23 14.42 -5.33 14.88
CA THR A 23 15.59 -4.68 14.28
C THR A 23 15.15 -3.68 13.22
N VAL A 24 16.00 -2.68 12.92
CA VAL A 24 15.77 -1.79 11.78
C VAL A 24 15.85 -2.60 10.49
N ARG A 25 14.84 -2.42 9.64
CA ARG A 25 14.69 -3.13 8.37
C ARG A 25 14.27 -2.17 7.28
N ALA A 26 14.70 -2.46 6.07
CA ALA A 26 14.29 -1.74 4.88
C ALA A 26 14.08 -2.69 3.71
N ALA A 27 13.17 -2.35 2.81
CA ALA A 27 13.02 -3.01 1.53
C ALA A 27 12.77 -1.98 0.45
N THR A 28 13.36 -2.18 -0.72
CA THR A 28 13.13 -1.39 -1.93
C THR A 28 12.58 -2.27 -3.03
N ALA A 29 11.53 -1.79 -3.68
CA ALA A 29 10.91 -2.44 -4.84
C ALA A 29 10.88 -1.48 -6.03
N ARG A 30 10.90 -2.04 -7.23
CA ARG A 30 10.71 -1.31 -8.49
C ARG A 30 9.61 -1.93 -9.33
N GLY A 31 9.01 -1.10 -10.17
CA GLY A 31 8.04 -1.51 -11.20
C GLY A 31 8.03 -0.53 -12.35
N PHE A 32 7.34 -0.88 -13.42
CA PHE A 32 7.21 -0.06 -14.60
C PHE A 32 5.77 -0.06 -15.10
N VAL A 33 5.28 1.08 -15.56
CA VAL A 33 4.00 1.17 -16.27
C VAL A 33 4.27 1.54 -17.72
N ARG A 34 4.02 0.59 -18.62
CA ARG A 34 4.18 0.77 -20.07
C ARG A 34 3.04 1.61 -20.59
N CYS A 35 3.39 2.68 -21.30
CA CYS A 35 2.44 3.63 -21.87
C CYS A 35 2.74 3.87 -23.35
N SER A 36 1.70 4.22 -24.12
CA SER A 36 1.89 4.74 -25.47
C SER A 36 2.66 6.07 -25.48
N PRO A 37 3.29 6.46 -26.60
CA PRO A 37 3.93 7.77 -26.75
C PRO A 37 3.00 8.94 -26.42
N ASP A 38 1.72 8.84 -26.79
CA ASP A 38 0.72 9.89 -26.53
C ASP A 38 0.46 10.06 -25.02
N VAL A 39 0.38 8.96 -24.27
CA VAL A 39 0.26 9.01 -22.81
C VAL A 39 1.54 9.59 -22.18
N VAL A 40 2.71 9.20 -22.66
CA VAL A 40 3.99 9.75 -22.18
C VAL A 40 4.06 11.26 -22.42
N ALA A 41 3.67 11.73 -23.60
CA ALA A 41 3.59 13.16 -23.91
C ALA A 41 2.61 13.88 -22.97
N ALA A 42 1.40 13.33 -22.80
CA ALA A 42 0.40 13.93 -21.93
C ALA A 42 0.83 13.97 -20.44
N LEU A 43 1.57 12.97 -19.98
CA LEU A 43 2.16 12.95 -18.63
C LEU A 43 3.24 14.03 -18.46
N ARG A 44 4.12 14.21 -19.47
CA ARG A 44 5.17 15.25 -19.44
C ARG A 44 4.59 16.65 -19.49
N ASP A 45 3.55 16.85 -20.29
CA ASP A 45 2.91 18.15 -20.50
C ASP A 45 1.87 18.49 -19.41
N GLY A 46 1.54 17.53 -18.54
CA GLY A 46 0.52 17.72 -17.50
C GLY A 46 -0.90 17.86 -18.04
N THR A 47 -1.20 17.28 -19.21
CA THR A 47 -2.47 17.44 -19.92
C THR A 47 -3.45 16.29 -19.70
N ILE A 48 -3.14 15.35 -18.80
CA ILE A 48 -4.06 14.27 -18.42
C ILE A 48 -5.33 14.86 -17.80
N PRO A 49 -6.54 14.59 -18.33
CA PRO A 49 -7.78 15.23 -17.87
C PRO A 49 -8.13 14.98 -16.40
N LYS A 50 -7.62 13.90 -15.81
CA LYS A 50 -7.86 13.53 -14.41
C LYS A 50 -6.97 14.27 -13.41
N GLY A 51 -6.03 15.10 -13.89
CA GLY A 51 -5.12 15.89 -13.05
C GLY A 51 -3.75 15.26 -12.88
N ASP A 52 -3.09 15.61 -11.78
CA ASP A 52 -1.69 15.21 -11.49
C ASP A 52 -1.59 13.71 -11.19
N VAL A 53 -1.19 12.95 -12.21
CA VAL A 53 -1.03 11.50 -12.14
C VAL A 53 0.04 11.08 -11.15
N LEU A 54 1.18 11.78 -11.13
CA LEU A 54 2.35 11.39 -10.35
C LEU A 54 2.09 11.65 -8.86
N ALA A 55 1.47 12.79 -8.52
CA ALA A 55 1.10 13.08 -7.14
C ALA A 55 0.06 12.09 -6.61
N VAL A 56 -1.01 11.82 -7.37
CA VAL A 56 -2.04 10.85 -6.96
C VAL A 56 -1.45 9.46 -6.78
N ALA A 57 -0.65 8.98 -7.75
CA ALA A 57 -0.05 7.66 -7.68
C ALA A 57 0.92 7.51 -6.50
N ARG A 58 1.72 8.54 -6.21
CA ARG A 58 2.63 8.56 -5.05
C ARG A 58 1.89 8.40 -3.74
N ILE A 59 0.81 9.16 -3.54
CA ILE A 59 -0.01 9.08 -2.32
C ILE A 59 -0.69 7.71 -2.24
N ALA A 60 -1.15 7.16 -3.36
CA ALA A 60 -1.73 5.81 -3.40
C ALA A 60 -0.72 4.74 -2.94
N GLY A 61 0.52 4.79 -3.41
CA GLY A 61 1.59 3.88 -2.98
C GLY A 61 1.91 3.98 -1.48
N ILE A 62 2.03 5.20 -0.95
CA ILE A 62 2.29 5.43 0.48
C ILE A 62 1.14 4.90 1.34
N GLN A 63 -0.10 5.09 0.90
CA GLN A 63 -1.26 4.53 1.60
C GLN A 63 -1.27 2.99 1.55
N ALA A 64 -0.92 2.42 0.39
CA ALA A 64 -0.90 0.99 0.18
C ALA A 64 0.13 0.27 1.07
N ALA A 65 1.32 0.84 1.25
CA ALA A 65 2.34 0.31 2.17
C ALA A 65 1.79 0.13 3.59
N LYS A 66 0.95 1.05 4.07
CA LYS A 66 0.34 0.99 5.42
C LYS A 66 -0.82 -0.01 5.51
N ARG A 67 -1.34 -0.46 4.37
CA ARG A 67 -2.51 -1.33 4.23
C ARG A 67 -2.15 -2.74 3.78
N THR A 68 -0.85 -3.04 3.60
CA THR A 68 -0.37 -4.37 3.23
C THR A 68 -0.96 -5.53 4.05
N PRO A 69 -1.04 -5.49 5.39
CA PRO A 69 -1.64 -6.59 6.15
C PRO A 69 -3.16 -6.75 5.92
N ASP A 70 -3.85 -5.71 5.45
CA ASP A 70 -5.28 -5.79 5.09
C ASP A 70 -5.46 -6.52 3.74
N LEU A 71 -4.43 -6.55 2.89
CA LEU A 71 -4.46 -7.12 1.54
C LEU A 71 -3.85 -8.52 1.45
N LEU A 72 -2.83 -8.81 2.28
CA LEU A 72 -2.06 -10.05 2.25
C LEU A 72 -2.33 -10.90 3.50
N PRO A 73 -3.13 -11.98 3.40
CA PRO A 73 -3.69 -12.68 4.57
C PRO A 73 -2.69 -13.22 5.59
N LEU A 74 -1.44 -13.50 5.16
CA LEU A 74 -0.39 -14.06 6.02
C LEU A 74 0.72 -13.07 6.33
N ALA A 75 0.59 -11.80 5.91
CA ALA A 75 1.51 -10.74 6.31
C ALA A 75 1.22 -10.33 7.76
N HIS A 76 2.29 -10.12 8.52
CA HIS A 76 2.16 -9.56 9.86
C HIS A 76 1.69 -8.11 9.79
N VAL A 77 0.97 -7.65 10.80
CA VAL A 77 0.79 -6.22 11.04
C VAL A 77 2.12 -5.66 11.53
N ILE A 78 2.73 -4.77 10.75
CA ILE A 78 4.04 -4.17 11.01
C ILE A 78 3.89 -2.64 11.05
N GLY A 79 4.59 -1.99 11.98
CA GLY A 79 4.65 -0.53 12.01
C GLY A 79 5.48 0.02 10.86
N VAL A 80 4.86 0.68 9.88
CA VAL A 80 5.58 1.41 8.83
C VAL A 80 6.09 2.73 9.41
N HIS A 81 7.41 2.89 9.51
CA HIS A 81 8.04 4.10 10.07
C HIS A 81 8.50 5.08 8.98
N GLY A 82 8.75 4.58 7.78
CA GLY A 82 9.04 5.41 6.61
C GLY A 82 8.60 4.72 5.34
N ALA A 83 8.02 5.49 4.42
CA ALA A 83 7.67 5.03 3.08
C ALA A 83 7.93 6.17 2.10
N VAL A 84 8.82 5.94 1.14
CA VAL A 84 9.06 6.83 0.00
C VAL A 84 8.64 6.09 -1.25
N VAL A 85 7.91 6.79 -2.11
CA VAL A 85 7.51 6.32 -3.42
C VAL A 85 7.91 7.40 -4.40
N ASP A 86 8.65 7.03 -5.43
CA ASP A 86 9.08 7.91 -6.51
C ASP A 86 8.58 7.39 -7.84
N LEU A 87 8.34 8.33 -8.75
CA LEU A 87 7.90 8.07 -10.11
C LEU A 87 8.68 8.97 -11.06
N VAL A 88 9.17 8.39 -12.16
CA VAL A 88 9.87 9.13 -13.22
C VAL A 88 9.22 8.77 -14.55
N VAL A 89 8.83 9.78 -15.31
CA VAL A 89 8.33 9.60 -16.68
C VAL A 89 9.52 9.46 -17.62
N VAL A 90 9.67 8.29 -18.24
CA VAL A 90 10.73 7.96 -19.19
C VAL A 90 10.14 7.68 -20.56
N ASP A 91 11.00 7.48 -21.55
CA ASP A 91 10.52 7.01 -22.85
C ASP A 91 9.87 5.62 -22.71
N GLY A 92 8.63 5.51 -23.18
CA GLY A 92 7.84 4.29 -23.11
C GLY A 92 7.06 4.07 -21.81
N GLY A 93 7.10 4.97 -20.82
CA GLY A 93 6.26 4.80 -19.63
C GLY A 93 6.70 5.52 -18.36
N VAL A 94 6.31 4.95 -17.22
CA VAL A 94 6.60 5.47 -15.89
C VAL A 94 7.37 4.42 -15.09
N GLU A 95 8.60 4.76 -14.69
CA GLU A 95 9.35 3.99 -13.71
C GLU A 95 8.87 4.33 -12.31
N ILE A 96 8.78 3.31 -11.44
CA ILE A 96 8.34 3.44 -10.05
C ILE A 96 9.38 2.78 -9.16
N GLU A 97 9.76 3.47 -8.08
CA GLU A 97 10.55 2.92 -6.99
C GLU A 97 9.87 3.21 -5.66
N ALA A 98 9.83 2.23 -4.76
CA ALA A 98 9.35 2.44 -3.40
C ALA A 98 10.30 1.83 -2.38
N THR A 99 10.64 2.59 -1.35
CA THR A 99 11.43 2.13 -0.20
C THR A 99 10.62 2.27 1.08
N VAL A 100 10.49 1.16 1.81
CA VAL A 100 9.76 1.08 3.08
C VAL A 100 10.73 0.71 4.19
N ARG A 101 10.56 1.35 5.37
CA ARG A 101 11.38 1.12 6.56
C ARG A 101 10.52 0.87 7.81
N THR A 102 11.04 0.03 8.69
CA THR A 102 10.45 -0.30 9.98
C THR A 102 11.53 -0.60 11.03
N ALA A 103 11.12 -0.73 12.28
CA ALA A 103 11.89 -1.38 13.34
C ALA A 103 11.04 -2.51 13.96
N ASP A 104 11.14 -3.72 13.41
CA ASP A 104 10.27 -4.85 13.78
C ASP A 104 10.94 -6.23 13.60
N ARG A 105 10.19 -7.31 13.83
CA ARG A 105 10.64 -8.72 13.91
C ARG A 105 10.70 -9.41 12.54
N THR A 106 10.01 -8.85 11.56
CA THR A 106 9.95 -9.35 10.18
C THR A 106 10.21 -8.23 9.17
N GLY A 107 10.58 -8.61 7.94
CA GLY A 107 10.90 -7.66 6.87
C GLY A 107 9.67 -6.97 6.29
N VAL A 108 9.93 -5.93 5.49
CA VAL A 108 8.91 -5.08 4.85
C VAL A 108 8.90 -5.21 3.32
N GLU A 109 9.32 -6.37 2.81
CA GLU A 109 9.33 -6.66 1.38
C GLU A 109 7.92 -6.56 0.78
N MET A 110 6.92 -7.05 1.49
CA MET A 110 5.56 -7.02 1.00
C MET A 110 4.99 -5.60 0.98
N GLU A 111 5.37 -4.74 1.91
CA GLU A 111 4.97 -3.33 1.94
C GLU A 111 5.55 -2.57 0.76
N ALA A 112 6.83 -2.79 0.44
CA ALA A 112 7.48 -2.18 -0.73
C ALA A 112 6.85 -2.66 -2.05
N LEU A 113 6.61 -3.96 -2.21
CA LEU A 113 5.93 -4.51 -3.39
C LEU A 113 4.50 -3.97 -3.53
N THR A 114 3.74 -3.96 -2.43
CA THR A 114 2.37 -3.44 -2.40
C THR A 114 2.34 -1.97 -2.81
N ALA A 115 3.29 -1.17 -2.29
CA ALA A 115 3.41 0.25 -2.64
C ALA A 115 3.62 0.44 -4.15
N VAL A 116 4.57 -0.27 -4.76
CA VAL A 116 4.81 -0.20 -6.21
C VAL A 116 3.59 -0.66 -7.00
N SER A 117 2.98 -1.79 -6.62
CA SER A 117 1.81 -2.34 -7.32
C SER A 117 0.64 -1.37 -7.33
N VAL A 118 0.32 -0.77 -6.19
CA VAL A 118 -0.81 0.18 -6.11
C VAL A 118 -0.48 1.52 -6.76
N THR A 119 0.78 1.98 -6.68
CA THR A 119 1.25 3.14 -7.45
C THR A 119 1.03 2.91 -8.95
N ALA A 120 1.42 1.73 -9.44
CA ALA A 120 1.24 1.36 -10.84
C ALA A 120 -0.25 1.30 -11.23
N LEU A 121 -1.10 0.68 -10.40
CA LEU A 121 -2.55 0.67 -10.61
C LEU A 121 -3.14 2.08 -10.65
N ALA A 122 -2.66 2.99 -9.80
CA ALA A 122 -3.11 4.38 -9.81
C ALA A 122 -2.70 5.10 -11.10
N VAL A 123 -1.47 4.89 -11.61
CA VAL A 123 -1.07 5.41 -12.93
C VAL A 123 -2.01 4.88 -14.02
N VAL A 124 -2.25 3.56 -14.06
CA VAL A 124 -3.18 2.95 -15.03
C VAL A 124 -4.57 3.56 -14.90
N ASP A 125 -5.11 3.72 -13.69
CA ASP A 125 -6.42 4.31 -13.49
C ASP A 125 -6.51 5.72 -14.11
N MET A 126 -5.46 6.51 -13.91
CA MET A 126 -5.40 7.89 -14.35
C MET A 126 -5.23 8.02 -15.87
N VAL A 127 -4.59 7.07 -16.55
CA VAL A 127 -4.28 7.17 -17.98
C VAL A 127 -5.12 6.26 -18.88
N LYS A 128 -5.83 5.25 -18.35
CA LYS A 128 -6.59 4.25 -19.14
C LYS A 128 -7.65 4.80 -20.09
N GLY A 129 -8.03 6.07 -19.92
CA GLY A 129 -8.94 6.77 -20.83
C GLY A 129 -8.29 7.16 -22.17
N LEU A 130 -6.97 7.35 -22.17
CA LEU A 130 -6.17 7.70 -23.36
C LEU A 130 -5.65 6.44 -24.05
N ASP A 131 -5.22 5.44 -23.27
CA ASP A 131 -4.69 4.19 -23.78
C ASP A 131 -5.15 3.01 -22.92
N LYS A 132 -5.86 2.05 -23.53
CA LYS A 132 -6.33 0.84 -22.86
C LYS A 132 -5.28 -0.28 -22.84
N ALA A 133 -4.20 -0.15 -23.63
CA ALA A 133 -3.12 -1.12 -23.69
C ALA A 133 -2.04 -0.87 -22.62
N THR A 134 -2.17 0.18 -21.81
CA THR A 134 -1.28 0.44 -20.67
C THR A 134 -1.16 -0.79 -19.78
N SER A 135 0.06 -1.21 -19.48
CA SER A 135 0.34 -2.43 -18.73
C SER A 135 1.32 -2.19 -17.57
N ILE A 136 1.24 -3.05 -16.56
CA ILE A 136 2.17 -3.03 -15.42
C ILE A 136 3.21 -4.13 -15.64
N GLU A 137 4.48 -3.77 -15.55
CA GLU A 137 5.61 -4.62 -15.85
C GLU A 137 6.59 -4.68 -14.66
N SER A 138 7.25 -5.83 -14.51
CA SER A 138 8.48 -5.99 -13.74
C SER A 138 8.44 -5.54 -12.27
N VAL A 139 7.32 -5.72 -11.56
CA VAL A 139 7.23 -5.44 -10.12
C VAL A 139 8.09 -6.43 -9.33
N ARG A 140 9.11 -5.94 -8.62
CA ARG A 140 10.12 -6.79 -7.97
C ARG A 140 10.86 -6.09 -6.83
N ILE A 141 11.35 -6.85 -5.84
CA ILE A 141 12.32 -6.38 -4.85
C ILE A 141 13.67 -6.17 -5.51
N THR A 142 14.30 -5.02 -5.24
CA THR A 142 15.64 -4.65 -5.70
C THR A 142 16.66 -4.62 -4.57
N ALA A 143 16.24 -4.31 -3.35
CA ALA A 143 17.09 -4.34 -2.17
C ALA A 143 16.31 -4.68 -0.90
N LYS A 144 16.99 -5.28 0.08
CA LYS A 144 16.53 -5.40 1.46
C LYS A 144 17.68 -5.23 2.43
N GLU A 145 17.37 -4.78 3.63
CA GLU A 145 18.32 -4.57 4.72
C GLU A 145 17.74 -5.06 6.05
N GLY A 146 18.62 -5.51 6.94
CA GLY A 146 18.28 -5.88 8.30
C GLY A 146 17.75 -7.31 8.48
N GLY A 147 17.57 -7.68 9.74
CA GLY A 147 17.21 -9.05 10.13
C GLY A 147 18.36 -10.05 9.98
N ARG A 148 18.04 -11.34 10.23
CA ARG A 148 19.03 -12.44 10.20
C ARG A 148 19.71 -12.59 8.83
N SER A 149 18.97 -12.29 7.77
CA SER A 149 19.43 -12.48 6.39
C SER A 149 20.42 -11.42 5.92
N GLY A 150 20.62 -10.36 6.72
CA GLY A 150 21.46 -9.23 6.34
C GLY A 150 20.93 -8.45 5.13
N SER A 151 21.81 -7.66 4.53
CA SER A 151 21.49 -6.89 3.33
C SER A 151 21.57 -7.77 2.08
N TRP A 152 20.67 -7.53 1.14
CA TRP A 152 20.65 -8.19 -0.16
C TRP A 152 20.26 -7.18 -1.23
N ARG A 153 20.90 -7.29 -2.40
CA ARG A 153 20.55 -6.55 -3.61
C ARG A 153 20.32 -7.52 -4.74
N ARG A 154 19.33 -7.22 -5.57
CA ARG A 154 19.09 -7.95 -6.81
C ARG A 154 20.30 -7.73 -7.74
N PRO A 155 20.88 -8.80 -8.31
CA PRO A 155 21.92 -8.66 -9.33
C PRO A 155 21.42 -7.82 -10.50
N ASP A 156 22.32 -7.03 -11.10
CA ASP A 156 22.08 -6.22 -12.30
C ASP A 156 21.00 -5.13 -12.16
N GLU A 157 20.55 -4.80 -10.94
CA GLU A 157 19.76 -3.59 -10.69
C GLU A 157 20.65 -2.34 -10.67
N PRO A 158 20.24 -1.25 -11.36
CA PRO A 158 20.83 0.06 -11.12
C PRO A 158 20.74 0.45 -9.64
N GLU A 159 21.68 1.29 -9.18
CA GLU A 159 21.61 1.85 -7.83
C GLU A 159 20.23 2.48 -7.54
N PRO A 160 19.74 2.42 -6.29
CA PRO A 160 18.50 3.07 -5.88
C PRO A 160 18.53 4.55 -6.22
N TRP A 161 17.37 5.13 -6.48
CA TRP A 161 17.30 6.57 -6.70
C TRP A 161 17.75 7.31 -5.44
N PRO A 162 18.32 8.52 -5.56
CA PRO A 162 18.85 9.25 -4.41
C PRO A 162 17.82 9.46 -3.29
N SER A 163 16.55 9.60 -3.66
CA SER A 163 15.40 9.75 -2.76
C SER A 163 15.02 8.46 -2.01
N ALA A 164 15.39 7.29 -2.51
CA ALA A 164 15.19 6.00 -1.83
C ALA A 164 16.12 5.82 -0.61
N SER A 165 17.21 6.57 -0.55
CA SER A 165 17.92 6.78 0.70
C SER A 165 17.06 7.67 1.60
N LEU A 166 16.17 7.03 2.37
CA LEU A 166 15.67 7.59 3.61
C LEU A 166 16.86 7.74 4.56
N ALA A 167 17.78 8.67 4.28
CA ALA A 167 18.88 9.00 5.16
C ALA A 167 18.29 9.27 6.55
N ALA A 168 18.99 8.80 7.59
CA ALA A 168 18.55 8.89 8.97
C ALA A 168 17.98 10.29 9.28
N PRO A 169 16.90 10.37 10.08
CA PRO A 169 16.31 11.66 10.41
C PRO A 169 17.37 12.57 11.02
N HIS A 170 17.18 13.86 10.79
CA HIS A 170 18.00 14.98 11.25
C HIS A 170 18.85 14.63 12.46
N GLY A 171 20.17 14.83 12.33
CA GLY A 171 21.14 14.60 13.39
C GLY A 171 20.59 15.08 14.72
N ASP A 172 20.71 14.21 15.72
CA ASP A 172 20.35 14.39 17.12
C ASP A 172 20.58 15.84 17.55
N ARG A 173 19.56 16.69 17.40
CA ARG A 173 19.50 17.93 18.15
C ARG A 173 19.13 17.44 19.54
N GLY A 174 20.17 17.18 20.33
CA GLY A 174 20.03 16.86 21.74
C GLY A 174 19.04 17.83 22.40
N PRO A 175 18.40 17.41 23.50
CA PRO A 175 17.30 18.16 24.10
C PRO A 175 17.73 19.63 24.24
N ALA A 176 16.91 20.53 23.68
CA ALA A 176 17.12 21.96 23.81
C ALA A 176 17.37 22.24 25.29
N ALA A 177 18.52 22.85 25.62
CA ALA A 177 18.84 23.22 26.98
C ALA A 177 17.64 23.96 27.57
N GLU A 178 17.15 23.48 28.72
CA GLU A 178 16.07 24.14 29.43
C GLU A 178 16.47 25.60 29.65
N PRO A 179 15.59 26.57 29.36
CA PRO A 179 15.89 27.96 29.68
C PRO A 179 16.08 28.03 31.19
N SER A 180 17.30 28.38 31.62
CA SER A 180 17.62 28.67 33.00
C SER A 180 16.59 29.66 33.54
N GLY A 181 15.80 29.22 34.52
CA GLY A 181 14.78 30.02 35.16
C GLY A 181 15.37 31.34 35.67
N GLY A 182 15.04 32.42 34.96
CA GLY A 182 15.12 33.77 35.47
C GLY A 182 13.87 34.00 36.31
N ASP A 183 14.09 34.22 37.60
CA ASP A 183 13.08 34.47 38.61
C ASP A 183 12.53 35.90 38.43
N ASP A 184 11.65 36.11 37.45
CA ASP A 184 10.93 37.38 37.29
C ASP A 184 9.54 37.26 37.92
N THR A 185 9.50 37.60 39.22
CA THR A 185 8.25 37.84 39.94
C THR A 185 7.64 39.16 39.43
N PRO A 186 6.42 39.19 38.85
CA PRO A 186 5.77 40.45 38.56
C PRO A 186 5.09 40.98 39.82
N SER A 187 5.52 42.16 40.26
CA SER A 187 4.83 42.94 41.28
C SER A 187 3.45 43.38 40.78
N ALA A 188 2.44 43.10 41.60
CA ALA A 188 1.08 43.55 41.45
C ALA A 188 0.95 45.06 41.69
N GLU A 189 -0.03 45.71 41.03
CA GLU A 189 -0.88 46.81 41.54
C GLU A 189 -1.94 47.21 40.46
N PRO A 190 -3.06 47.88 40.83
CA PRO A 190 -4.39 47.31 40.57
C PRO A 190 -5.35 48.14 39.70
N GLY A 191 -6.38 47.47 39.20
CA GLY A 191 -7.75 47.99 39.21
C GLY A 191 -8.30 48.64 37.92
N HIS A 192 -9.10 47.88 37.17
CA HIS A 192 -10.36 48.41 36.64
C HIS A 192 -11.39 47.28 36.51
N ARG A 193 -12.56 47.48 37.12
CA ARG A 193 -13.72 46.59 37.02
C ARG A 193 -14.56 47.09 35.85
N ASP A 194 -15.06 46.18 35.01
CA ASP A 194 -16.40 46.30 34.42
C ASP A 194 -16.91 44.93 33.89
N GLY A 195 -18.09 44.55 34.38
CA GLY A 195 -19.18 43.83 33.69
C GLY A 195 -18.99 42.39 33.16
N PRO A 196 -19.90 41.44 33.45
CA PRO A 196 -19.84 40.09 32.89
C PRO A 196 -20.45 40.08 31.49
N ALA A 197 -19.69 39.59 30.49
CA ALA A 197 -20.24 39.20 29.20
C ALA A 197 -20.61 37.71 29.23
N GLU A 198 -21.89 37.44 29.05
CA GLU A 198 -22.50 36.11 29.00
C GLU A 198 -21.81 35.20 27.97
N ALA A 199 -21.47 33.98 28.41
CA ALA A 199 -21.06 32.91 27.53
C ALA A 199 -22.24 32.48 26.65
N GLY A 200 -22.19 32.84 25.37
CA GLY A 200 -23.05 32.30 24.33
C GLY A 200 -22.90 30.79 24.28
N ARG A 201 -23.93 30.08 24.75
CA ARG A 201 -24.10 28.64 24.55
C ARG A 201 -24.40 28.43 23.07
N HIS A 202 -23.43 27.92 22.33
CA HIS A 202 -23.72 27.34 21.02
C HIS A 202 -24.47 26.04 21.25
N ASP A 203 -25.78 26.07 20.97
CA ASP A 203 -26.64 24.90 20.90
C ASP A 203 -26.16 24.05 19.72
N VAL A 204 -25.43 22.97 20.02
CA VAL A 204 -25.03 21.98 19.02
C VAL A 204 -26.21 21.02 18.88
N THR A 205 -27.04 21.25 17.87
CA THR A 205 -28.04 20.27 17.43
C THR A 205 -27.33 18.96 17.08
N PRO A 206 -27.68 17.81 17.70
CA PRO A 206 -27.11 16.54 17.29
C PRO A 206 -27.53 16.21 15.85
N PRO A 207 -26.67 15.56 15.05
CA PRO A 207 -27.06 15.16 13.70
C PRO A 207 -28.21 14.16 13.76
N ALA A 208 -29.18 14.33 12.86
CA ALA A 208 -30.31 13.42 12.70
C ALA A 208 -29.83 11.98 12.46
N GLU A 209 -30.43 11.01 13.15
CA GLU A 209 -30.19 9.59 12.93
C GLU A 209 -30.40 9.24 11.45
N PRO A 210 -29.51 8.45 10.81
CA PRO A 210 -29.76 7.98 9.46
C PRO A 210 -31.00 7.07 9.47
N GLY A 211 -32.00 7.46 8.66
CA GLY A 211 -33.24 6.73 8.50
C GLY A 211 -32.98 5.26 8.15
N ARG A 212 -33.66 4.36 8.86
CA ARG A 212 -33.68 2.94 8.55
C ARG A 212 -34.30 2.77 7.17
N HIS A 213 -33.49 2.42 6.18
CA HIS A 213 -34.00 1.90 4.92
C HIS A 213 -34.56 0.51 5.19
N ASP A 214 -35.88 0.40 5.12
CA ASP A 214 -36.59 -0.87 5.12
C ASP A 214 -36.18 -1.65 3.87
N VAL A 215 -35.32 -2.65 4.04
CA VAL A 215 -34.95 -3.58 2.97
C VAL A 215 -36.05 -4.62 2.90
N THR A 216 -36.98 -4.44 1.96
CA THR A 216 -37.86 -5.52 1.53
C THR A 216 -37.02 -6.65 0.95
N PRO A 217 -37.18 -7.91 1.39
CA PRO A 217 -36.43 -9.03 0.83
C PRO A 217 -36.84 -9.26 -0.62
N SER A 218 -35.88 -9.13 -1.54
CA SER A 218 -36.04 -9.53 -2.94
C SER A 218 -36.29 -11.04 -3.03
N ALA A 219 -37.23 -11.41 -3.90
CA ALA A 219 -37.66 -12.78 -4.15
C ALA A 219 -36.48 -13.72 -4.53
N GLU A 220 -36.55 -14.95 -4.00
CA GLU A 220 -35.67 -16.08 -4.30
C GLU A 220 -35.71 -16.42 -5.81
N PRO A 221 -34.57 -16.62 -6.50
CA PRO A 221 -34.59 -17.08 -7.89
C PRO A 221 -35.08 -18.53 -7.96
N PRO A 222 -35.78 -18.94 -9.04
CA PRO A 222 -36.31 -20.29 -9.15
C PRO A 222 -35.19 -21.33 -9.17
N ARG A 223 -35.38 -22.41 -8.40
CA ARG A 223 -34.51 -23.59 -8.38
C ARG A 223 -34.54 -24.24 -9.76
N GLY A 224 -33.38 -24.37 -10.39
CA GLY A 224 -33.23 -25.14 -11.62
C GLY A 224 -33.44 -26.62 -11.34
N ASP A 225 -34.18 -27.30 -12.23
CA ASP A 225 -34.36 -28.74 -12.21
C ASP A 225 -33.03 -29.44 -12.46
N ASP A 226 -32.49 -30.09 -11.42
CA ASP A 226 -31.44 -31.09 -11.54
C ASP A 226 -32.03 -32.38 -12.14
N THR A 227 -32.13 -32.42 -13.47
CA THR A 227 -32.35 -33.68 -14.19
C THR A 227 -31.03 -34.14 -14.81
N PRO A 228 -30.45 -35.28 -14.37
CA PRO A 228 -29.25 -35.82 -14.99
C PRO A 228 -29.56 -36.34 -16.41
N PRO A 229 -28.68 -36.13 -17.41
CA PRO A 229 -28.92 -36.66 -18.74
C PRO A 229 -28.82 -38.19 -18.78
N ALA A 230 -29.82 -38.81 -19.39
CA ALA A 230 -29.92 -40.24 -19.62
C ALA A 230 -28.79 -40.75 -20.53
N ALA A 231 -28.16 -41.85 -20.12
CA ALA A 231 -27.23 -42.62 -20.94
C ALA A 231 -28.00 -43.35 -22.06
N SER A 232 -27.75 -42.97 -23.31
CA SER A 232 -28.11 -43.76 -24.48
C SER A 232 -26.84 -44.31 -25.13
N GLY A 233 -26.55 -45.58 -24.89
CA GLY A 233 -25.70 -46.35 -25.79
C GLY A 233 -26.51 -46.81 -27.01
N HIS A 234 -25.85 -47.00 -28.16
CA HIS A 234 -25.85 -48.24 -28.96
C HIS A 234 -25.07 -48.07 -30.28
N GLY A 235 -24.27 -49.11 -30.60
CA GLY A 235 -23.74 -49.45 -31.93
C GLY A 235 -22.38 -48.81 -32.26
N GLY A 236 -21.25 -49.51 -32.40
CA GLY A 236 -21.02 -50.90 -32.82
C GLY A 236 -20.52 -50.94 -34.26
N SER A 237 -19.20 -50.95 -34.49
CA SER A 237 -18.60 -51.55 -35.70
C SER A 237 -17.11 -51.86 -35.53
N THR A 238 -16.87 -53.17 -35.39
CA THR A 238 -15.77 -54.07 -35.76
C THR A 238 -14.58 -53.52 -36.57
N LEU A 239 -13.34 -53.91 -36.19
CA LEU A 239 -12.42 -54.81 -36.93
C LEU A 239 -10.96 -54.61 -36.42
N VAL A 240 -10.45 -55.60 -35.68
CA VAL A 240 -9.42 -56.59 -36.08
C VAL A 240 -7.99 -56.14 -35.77
N ALA A 241 -7.39 -56.88 -34.86
CA ALA A 241 -5.97 -56.89 -34.56
C ALA A 241 -5.25 -57.96 -35.42
N GLU A 242 -3.94 -57.73 -35.55
CA GLU A 242 -2.84 -58.68 -35.83
C GLU A 242 -2.39 -58.86 -37.29
N PRO A 243 -1.10 -59.24 -37.51
CA PRO A 243 -0.06 -59.58 -36.53
C PRO A 243 1.12 -58.60 -36.43
#